data_AF-A0A5C9DIW7-F1
#
_entry.id   AF-A0A5C9DIW7-F1
#
_cell.length_a   1.000
_cell.length_b   1.000
_cell.length_c   1.000
_cell.angle_alpha   90.00
_cell.angle_beta   90.00
_cell.angle_gamma   90.00
#
_symmetry.space_group_name_H-M   'P 1'
#
loop_
_entity.id
_entity.type
_entity.pdbx_description
1 polymer ?
#
loop_
_entity_poly.entity_id
_entity_poly.type
_entity_poly.pdbx_seq_one_letter_code
_entity_poly.pdbx_strand_id
1 'polypeptide(L)'
;NLGVDIDELWVSQPDNGEQALDIAESLIRSGAVDIIVVDSVAALTPQAEIEGEMGDAHVGLQARLMSQALRKLAGTLSKSKTILIFINQIRMKIGVMFGNPETTTGGNALKFYASVRLEVRKIETIEKGDEDAIGNKVRVKVVKNKVAPPFRRVELEIIFGKGISASASLLDAAVKYEIVDKKGAWYTWGDEKVGQGRENAKLYLEQNPEAYSTIERLVRTKMAARNKPESAEDTVALPPSKETRALAAGEEDSVGVISAEDLF
;
A
#
# COMPACT_ATOMS: atom_id res chain seq x y z
N ASN A 1 -16.82 7.85 -14.67
CA ASN A 1 -17.31 6.82 -13.73
C ASN A 1 -16.10 5.99 -13.33
N LEU A 2 -15.86 5.75 -12.03
CA LEU A 2 -14.69 5.02 -11.52
C LEU A 2 -14.86 3.50 -11.50
N GLY A 3 -15.97 2.98 -12.04
CA GLY A 3 -16.27 1.55 -12.10
C GLY A 3 -16.94 1.01 -10.83
N VAL A 4 -17.51 1.89 -10.01
CA VAL A 4 -18.31 1.52 -8.84
C VAL A 4 -19.75 1.29 -9.28
N ASP A 5 -20.34 0.18 -8.83
CA ASP A 5 -21.78 -0.04 -8.92
C ASP A 5 -22.47 0.79 -7.85
N ILE A 6 -23.13 1.88 -8.26
CA ILE A 6 -23.74 2.86 -7.35
C ILE A 6 -25.04 2.31 -6.76
N ASP A 7 -25.74 1.43 -7.49
CA ASP A 7 -27.04 0.91 -7.07
C ASP A 7 -26.90 -0.08 -5.91
N GLU A 8 -25.80 -0.84 -5.89
CA GLU A 8 -25.46 -1.81 -4.83
C GLU A 8 -24.56 -1.22 -3.73
N LEU A 9 -24.09 0.03 -3.86
CA LEU A 9 -23.21 0.66 -2.88
C LEU A 9 -24.00 1.17 -1.67
N TRP A 10 -23.75 0.59 -0.50
CA TRP A 10 -24.33 1.07 0.75
C TRP A 10 -23.59 2.33 1.23
N VAL A 11 -24.35 3.39 1.47
CA VAL A 11 -23.83 4.67 1.96
C VAL A 11 -24.50 5.01 3.29
N SER A 12 -23.68 5.39 4.27
CA SER A 12 -24.15 5.89 5.57
C SER A 12 -23.44 7.20 5.89
N GLN A 13 -24.20 8.21 6.30
CA GLN A 13 -23.70 9.49 6.79
C GLN A 13 -24.04 9.61 8.28
N PRO A 14 -23.15 9.13 9.17
CA PRO A 14 -23.40 9.17 10.61
C PRO A 14 -23.25 10.58 11.17
N ASP A 15 -24.01 10.86 12.22
CA ASP A 15 -24.01 12.11 12.98
C ASP A 15 -22.76 12.27 13.84
N ASN A 16 -22.22 11.16 14.38
CA ASN A 16 -21.05 11.16 15.26
C ASN A 16 -20.17 9.92 15.08
N GLY A 17 -18.98 9.96 15.68
CA GLY A 17 -17.97 8.91 15.57
C GLY A 17 -18.38 7.58 16.20
N GLU A 18 -19.11 7.61 17.32
CA GLU A 18 -19.66 6.41 17.97
C GLU A 18 -20.63 5.68 17.03
N GLN A 19 -21.61 6.40 16.51
CA GLN A 19 -22.62 5.87 15.60
C GLN A 19 -21.97 5.30 14.33
N ALA A 20 -20.97 5.98 13.76
CA ALA A 20 -20.22 5.50 12.61
C ALA A 20 -19.58 4.12 12.86
N LEU A 21 -18.95 3.96 14.03
CA LEU A 21 -18.24 2.74 14.41
C LEU A 21 -19.20 1.61 14.81
N ASP A 22 -20.34 1.94 15.41
CA ASP A 22 -21.41 0.98 15.72
C ASP A 22 -22.11 0.46 14.46
N ILE A 23 -22.33 1.31 13.46
CA ILE A 23 -22.82 0.90 12.13
C ILE A 23 -21.81 -0.05 11.48
N ALA A 24 -20.53 0.33 11.45
CA ALA A 24 -19.48 -0.51 10.89
C ALA A 24 -19.43 -1.88 11.61
N GLU A 25 -19.51 -1.91 12.94
CA GLU A 25 -19.55 -3.16 13.69
C GLU A 25 -20.77 -4.03 13.34
N SER A 26 -21.94 -3.42 13.25
CA SER A 26 -23.18 -4.13 12.94
C SER A 26 -23.11 -4.80 11.56
N LEU A 27 -22.57 -4.08 10.57
CA LEU A 27 -22.30 -4.61 9.23
C LEU A 27 -21.30 -5.76 9.26
N ILE A 28 -20.17 -5.61 9.97
CA ILE A 28 -19.16 -6.67 10.11
C ILE A 28 -19.76 -7.91 10.78
N ARG A 29 -20.58 -7.73 11.81
CA ARG A 29 -21.21 -8.84 12.55
C ARG A 29 -22.26 -9.56 11.72
N SER A 30 -22.97 -8.85 10.85
CA SER A 30 -23.96 -9.45 9.94
C SER A 30 -23.31 -10.38 8.92
N GLY A 31 -22.03 -10.16 8.57
CA GLY A 31 -21.35 -10.88 7.49
C GLY A 31 -21.90 -10.57 6.09
N ALA A 32 -22.76 -9.55 5.96
CA ALA A 32 -23.39 -9.17 4.70
C ALA A 32 -22.48 -8.33 3.80
N VAL A 33 -21.34 -7.84 4.31
CA VAL A 33 -20.46 -6.90 3.60
C VAL A 33 -19.02 -7.40 3.61
N ASP A 34 -18.41 -7.45 2.42
CA ASP A 34 -17.02 -7.86 2.24
C ASP A 34 -16.04 -6.72 2.53
N ILE A 35 -16.38 -5.47 2.17
CA ILE A 35 -15.49 -4.32 2.29
C ILE A 35 -16.26 -3.12 2.85
N ILE A 36 -15.73 -2.52 3.92
CA ILE A 36 -16.23 -1.28 4.51
C ILE A 36 -15.12 -0.23 4.45
N VAL A 37 -15.47 0.97 3.98
CA VAL A 37 -14.58 2.13 3.95
C VAL A 37 -15.12 3.20 4.89
N VAL A 38 -14.29 3.64 5.83
CA VAL A 38 -14.59 4.78 6.72
C VAL A 38 -13.80 5.99 6.24
N ASP A 39 -14.51 6.94 5.62
CA ASP A 39 -13.97 8.20 5.11
C ASP A 39 -14.50 9.40 5.92
N SER A 40 -13.78 9.92 6.91
CA SER A 40 -12.42 9.58 7.34
C SER A 40 -12.32 9.53 8.86
N VAL A 41 -11.23 8.95 9.39
CA VAL A 41 -10.95 8.94 10.84
C VAL A 41 -10.96 10.34 11.45
N ALA A 42 -10.50 11.35 10.69
CA ALA A 42 -10.49 12.73 11.16
C ALA A 42 -11.89 13.29 11.43
N ALA A 43 -12.91 12.74 10.75
CA ALA A 43 -14.32 13.13 10.88
C ALA A 43 -15.10 12.26 11.89
N LEU A 44 -14.45 11.28 12.53
CA LEU A 44 -15.06 10.50 13.62
C LEU A 44 -15.06 11.33 14.90
N THR A 45 -15.84 12.41 14.92
CA THR A 45 -15.95 13.33 16.04
C THR A 45 -16.86 12.71 17.11
N PRO A 46 -16.38 12.54 18.35
CA PRO A 46 -17.20 12.02 19.44
C PRO A 46 -18.44 12.88 19.69
N GLN A 47 -19.55 12.25 20.09
CA GLN A 47 -20.80 12.96 20.39
C GLN A 47 -20.62 14.12 21.37
N ALA A 48 -19.87 13.91 22.46
CA ALA A 48 -19.64 14.96 23.45
C ALA A 48 -18.84 16.16 22.91
N GLU A 49 -18.02 15.97 21.86
CA GLU A 49 -17.32 17.08 21.19
C GLU A 49 -18.25 17.85 20.25
N ILE A 50 -19.25 17.18 19.65
CA ILE A 50 -20.27 17.82 18.80
C ILE A 50 -21.27 18.62 19.64
N GLU A 51 -21.64 18.12 20.82
CA GLU A 51 -22.58 18.78 21.74
C GLU A 51 -21.93 19.88 22.58
N GLY A 52 -20.60 19.90 22.69
CA GLY A 52 -19.84 20.91 23.43
C GLY A 52 -19.73 22.25 22.69
N GLU A 53 -19.22 23.27 23.38
CA GLU A 53 -18.97 24.58 22.78
C GLU A 53 -17.62 24.63 22.05
N MET A 54 -17.51 25.49 21.05
CA MET A 54 -16.24 25.73 20.36
C MET A 54 -15.20 26.29 21.35
N GLY A 55 -14.15 25.53 21.59
CA GLY A 55 -13.09 25.88 22.54
C GLY A 55 -13.04 24.99 23.78
N ASP A 56 -14.05 24.14 23.98
CA ASP A 56 -14.06 23.18 25.08
C ASP A 56 -12.93 22.14 24.94
N ALA A 57 -12.26 21.88 26.06
CA ALA A 57 -11.11 20.99 26.10
C ALA A 57 -11.52 19.50 26.17
N HIS A 58 -11.72 18.88 25.01
CA HIS A 58 -11.99 17.45 24.89
C HIS A 58 -10.71 16.63 24.64
N VAL A 59 -9.79 16.64 25.60
CA VAL A 59 -8.45 16.07 25.42
C VAL A 59 -8.49 14.56 25.18
N GLY A 60 -8.15 14.14 23.96
CA GLY A 60 -7.93 12.73 23.60
C GLY A 60 -9.19 11.88 23.48
N LEU A 61 -10.38 12.49 23.42
CA LEU A 61 -11.65 11.77 23.36
C LEU A 61 -11.74 10.86 22.13
N GLN A 62 -11.42 11.39 20.94
CA GLN A 62 -11.36 10.62 19.70
C GLN A 62 -10.36 9.45 19.77
N ALA A 63 -9.20 9.65 20.41
CA ALA A 63 -8.20 8.58 20.54
C ALA A 63 -8.69 7.42 21.44
N ARG A 64 -9.48 7.75 22.48
CA ARG A 64 -10.12 6.75 23.36
C ARG A 64 -11.21 5.99 22.62
N LEU A 65 -12.08 6.71 21.90
CA LEU A 65 -13.12 6.14 21.04
C LEU A 65 -12.52 5.12 20.06
N MET A 66 -11.51 5.53 19.30
CA MET A 66 -10.82 4.64 18.34
C MET A 66 -10.19 3.41 19.02
N SER A 67 -9.60 3.58 20.21
CA SER A 67 -8.99 2.48 20.95
C SER A 67 -10.02 1.45 21.42
N GLN A 68 -11.18 1.90 21.87
CA GLN A 68 -12.28 1.04 22.30
C GLN A 68 -12.92 0.33 21.10
N ALA A 69 -13.24 1.06 20.05
CA ALA A 69 -13.87 0.51 18.84
C ALA A 69 -12.97 -0.53 18.18
N LEU A 70 -11.69 -0.23 17.93
CA LEU A 70 -10.78 -1.17 17.28
C LEU A 70 -10.56 -2.45 18.10
N ARG A 71 -10.58 -2.37 19.44
CA ARG A 71 -10.51 -3.56 20.31
C ARG A 71 -11.73 -4.48 20.10
N LYS A 72 -12.92 -3.90 19.94
CA LYS A 72 -14.17 -4.64 19.68
C LYS A 72 -14.22 -5.19 18.25
N LEU A 73 -13.80 -4.39 17.27
CA LEU A 73 -13.83 -4.72 15.85
C LEU A 73 -12.81 -5.80 15.46
N ALA A 74 -11.59 -5.76 16.00
CA ALA A 74 -10.51 -6.66 15.60
C ALA A 74 -10.85 -8.15 15.74
N GLY A 75 -11.53 -8.53 16.82
CA GLY A 75 -11.98 -9.91 17.04
C GLY A 75 -13.07 -10.35 16.06
N THR A 76 -13.93 -9.43 15.65
CA THR A 76 -15.09 -9.72 14.78
C THR A 76 -14.70 -9.74 13.30
N LEU A 77 -13.76 -8.87 12.89
CA LEU A 77 -13.23 -8.80 11.52
C LEU A 77 -12.61 -10.13 11.05
N SER A 78 -11.84 -10.78 11.92
CA SER A 78 -11.21 -12.07 11.58
C SER A 78 -12.24 -13.19 11.31
N LYS A 79 -13.40 -13.14 11.97
CA LYS A 79 -14.45 -14.17 11.85
C LYS A 79 -15.37 -13.93 10.65
N SER A 80 -15.66 -12.67 10.36
CA SER A 80 -16.58 -12.25 9.30
C SER A 80 -15.95 -12.25 7.91
N LYS A 81 -14.61 -12.30 7.82
CA LYS A 81 -13.84 -12.13 6.57
C LYS A 81 -14.05 -10.76 5.90
N THR A 82 -14.56 -9.77 6.63
CA THR A 82 -14.74 -8.40 6.15
C THR A 82 -13.41 -7.61 6.21
N ILE A 83 -13.14 -6.82 5.17
CA ILE A 83 -12.04 -5.85 5.12
C ILE A 83 -12.56 -4.49 5.58
N LEU A 84 -11.90 -3.90 6.58
CA LEU A 84 -12.17 -2.55 7.05
C LEU A 84 -11.03 -1.60 6.67
N ILE A 85 -11.35 -0.60 5.85
CA ILE A 85 -10.41 0.42 5.37
C ILE A 85 -10.73 1.74 6.07
N PHE A 86 -9.74 2.32 6.74
CA PHE A 86 -9.83 3.66 7.30
C PHE A 86 -9.05 4.64 6.43
N ILE A 87 -9.72 5.67 5.93
CA ILE A 87 -9.06 6.84 5.33
C ILE A 87 -8.68 7.79 6.46
N ASN A 88 -7.47 8.31 6.43
CA ASN A 88 -6.97 9.22 7.47
C ASN A 88 -6.14 10.33 6.85
N GLN A 89 -6.09 11.45 7.55
CA GLN A 89 -5.39 12.65 7.14
C GLN A 89 -4.08 12.77 7.90
N ILE A 90 -3.09 13.35 7.24
CA ILE A 90 -1.84 13.75 7.88
C ILE A 90 -2.07 15.10 8.59
N ARG A 91 -1.50 15.22 9.78
CA ARG A 91 -1.40 16.45 10.59
C ARG A 91 0.05 16.63 11.00
N MET A 92 0.44 17.86 11.32
CA MET A 92 1.76 18.13 11.89
C MET A 92 1.64 18.24 13.41
N LYS A 93 2.52 17.54 14.14
CA LYS A 93 2.64 17.68 15.59
C LYS A 93 3.48 18.91 15.90
N ILE A 94 2.85 19.92 16.51
CA ILE A 94 3.55 21.13 16.96
C ILE A 94 4.55 20.75 18.06
N GLY A 95 5.74 21.34 18.03
CA GLY A 95 6.78 21.17 19.06
C GLY A 95 7.76 20.01 18.85
N VAL A 96 7.71 19.31 17.71
CA VAL A 96 8.73 18.32 17.35
C VAL A 96 9.93 19.03 16.70
N MET A 97 11.04 19.15 17.43
CA MET A 97 12.28 19.77 16.94
C MET A 97 13.19 18.79 16.16
N PHE A 98 13.03 17.49 16.36
CA PHE A 98 13.82 16.45 15.70
C PHE A 98 12.92 15.27 15.27
N GLY A 99 13.17 14.72 14.08
CA GLY A 99 12.43 13.59 13.50
C GLY A 99 11.27 14.00 12.58
N ASN A 100 10.44 13.04 12.19
CA ASN A 100 9.27 13.31 11.34
C ASN A 100 8.13 13.93 12.17
N PRO A 101 7.70 15.18 11.88
CA PRO A 101 6.61 15.84 12.60
C PRO A 101 5.21 15.34 12.19
N GLU A 102 5.11 14.51 11.16
CA GLU A 102 3.84 14.01 10.66
C GLU A 102 3.19 13.00 11.62
N THR A 103 1.92 13.22 11.88
CA THR A 103 1.06 12.32 12.65
C THR A 103 -0.28 12.13 11.93
N THR A 104 -1.08 11.18 12.39
CA THR A 104 -2.42 10.89 11.89
C THR A 104 -3.44 11.10 13.01
N THR A 105 -4.68 11.44 12.64
CA THR A 105 -5.79 11.62 13.61
C THR A 105 -6.23 10.28 14.23
N GLY A 106 -7.02 10.32 15.30
CA GLY A 106 -7.55 9.12 15.97
C GLY A 106 -6.57 8.40 16.92
N GLY A 107 -5.48 9.07 17.33
CA GLY A 107 -4.50 8.50 18.26
C GLY A 107 -3.62 7.40 17.66
N ASN A 108 -3.10 6.50 18.51
CA ASN A 108 -2.15 5.47 18.09
C ASN A 108 -2.78 4.11 17.82
N ALA A 109 -4.01 3.84 18.28
CA ALA A 109 -4.63 2.52 18.20
C ALA A 109 -4.66 1.99 16.76
N LEU A 110 -5.13 2.80 15.81
CA LEU A 110 -5.21 2.39 14.41
C LEU A 110 -3.83 1.97 13.84
N LYS A 111 -2.75 2.63 14.26
CA LYS A 111 -1.39 2.26 13.84
C LYS A 111 -1.01 0.85 14.27
N PHE A 112 -1.49 0.38 15.42
CA PHE A 112 -1.20 -0.95 15.97
C PHE A 112 -2.14 -2.03 15.41
N TYR A 113 -3.43 -1.74 15.33
CA TYR A 113 -4.45 -2.67 14.84
C TYR A 113 -4.38 -2.91 13.32
N ALA A 114 -4.05 -1.89 12.53
CA ALA A 114 -3.98 -2.04 11.08
C ALA A 114 -2.98 -3.13 10.66
N SER A 115 -3.42 -4.07 9.81
CA SER A 115 -2.56 -5.09 9.22
C SER A 115 -1.67 -4.53 8.11
N VAL A 116 -2.21 -3.59 7.33
CA VAL A 116 -1.50 -2.88 6.27
C VAL A 116 -1.73 -1.38 6.46
N ARG A 117 -0.69 -0.57 6.27
CA ARG A 117 -0.80 0.89 6.22
C ARG A 117 -0.16 1.40 4.94
N LEU A 118 -0.93 2.18 4.20
CA LEU A 118 -0.52 2.80 2.95
C LEU A 118 -0.41 4.31 3.16
N GLU A 119 0.71 4.87 2.76
CA GLU A 119 0.93 6.30 2.66
C GLU A 119 0.82 6.70 1.19
N VAL A 120 -0.12 7.58 0.88
CA VAL A 120 -0.45 8.00 -0.49
C VAL A 120 -0.08 9.46 -0.64
N ARG A 121 0.80 9.80 -1.59
CA ARG A 121 1.22 11.17 -1.89
C ARG A 121 1.15 11.48 -3.36
N LYS A 122 0.56 12.62 -3.73
CA LYS A 122 0.70 13.19 -5.07
C LYS A 122 2.17 13.55 -5.32
N ILE A 123 2.69 13.16 -6.48
CA ILE A 123 4.03 13.51 -6.95
C ILE A 123 3.93 14.70 -7.89
N GLU A 124 3.18 14.53 -8.98
CA GLU A 124 3.07 15.50 -10.07
C GLU A 124 1.64 15.47 -10.64
N THR A 125 1.24 16.58 -11.26
CA THR A 125 0.04 16.64 -12.10
C THR A 125 0.40 16.10 -13.47
N ILE A 126 -0.48 15.29 -14.05
CA ILE A 126 -0.37 14.84 -15.44
C ILE A 126 -1.13 15.85 -16.29
N GLU A 127 -0.45 16.49 -17.22
CA GLU A 127 -1.01 17.53 -18.08
C GLU A 127 -1.02 17.07 -19.54
N LYS A 128 -2.01 17.53 -20.30
CA LYS A 128 -2.12 17.31 -21.74
C LYS A 128 -2.11 18.66 -22.45
N GLY A 129 -0.94 19.06 -22.94
CA GLY A 129 -0.73 20.45 -23.38
C GLY A 129 -0.43 21.36 -22.18
N ASP A 130 -0.50 22.67 -22.39
CA ASP A 130 -0.01 23.65 -21.39
C ASP A 130 -1.03 23.99 -20.28
N GLU A 131 -2.32 23.63 -20.40
CA GLU A 131 -3.37 24.07 -19.45
C GLU A 131 -4.30 22.97 -18.91
N ASP A 132 -4.36 21.79 -19.55
CA ASP A 132 -5.33 20.75 -19.16
C ASP A 132 -4.71 19.70 -18.23
N ALA A 133 -4.96 19.84 -16.92
CA ALA A 133 -4.65 18.80 -15.94
C ALA A 133 -5.58 17.59 -16.12
N ILE A 134 -5.04 16.49 -16.63
CA ILE A 134 -5.79 15.25 -16.94
C ILE A 134 -5.69 14.19 -15.84
N GLY A 135 -4.77 14.34 -14.88
CA GLY A 135 -4.63 13.38 -13.79
C GLY A 135 -3.53 13.73 -12.80
N ASN A 136 -3.23 12.80 -11.92
CA ASN A 136 -2.14 12.89 -10.94
C ASN A 136 -1.30 11.63 -10.97
N LYS A 137 0.01 11.78 -10.93
CA LYS A 137 0.90 10.68 -10.57
C LYS A 137 1.05 10.64 -9.05
N VAL A 138 0.85 9.47 -8.47
CA VAL A 138 0.75 9.26 -7.03
C VAL A 138 1.74 8.18 -6.61
N ARG A 139 2.47 8.45 -5.54
CA ARG A 139 3.32 7.47 -4.86
C ARG A 139 2.52 6.82 -3.73
N VAL A 140 2.48 5.50 -3.73
CA VAL A 140 1.95 4.70 -2.61
C VAL A 140 3.09 3.95 -1.94
N LYS A 141 3.31 4.19 -0.66
CA LYS A 141 4.32 3.51 0.17
C LYS A 141 3.65 2.64 1.21
N VAL A 142 4.06 1.38 1.31
CA VAL A 142 3.60 0.47 2.35
C VAL A 142 4.41 0.72 3.62
N VAL A 143 3.88 1.53 4.54
CA VAL A 143 4.59 1.91 5.78
C VAL A 143 4.44 0.88 6.90
N LYS A 144 3.46 -0.02 6.79
CA LYS A 144 3.30 -1.18 7.66
C LYS A 144 2.71 -2.33 6.86
N ASN A 145 3.22 -3.53 7.08
CA ASN A 145 2.69 -4.75 6.46
C ASN A 145 2.87 -5.93 7.43
N LYS A 146 1.79 -6.60 7.81
CA LYS A 146 1.81 -7.81 8.64
C LYS A 146 1.71 -9.12 7.84
N VAL A 147 1.49 -9.04 6.52
CA VAL A 147 1.23 -10.22 5.66
C VAL A 147 2.29 -10.45 4.59
N ALA A 148 3.19 -9.49 4.39
CA ALA A 148 4.32 -9.56 3.45
C ALA A 148 5.40 -8.53 3.85
N PRO A 149 6.58 -8.52 3.21
CA PRO A 149 7.62 -7.54 3.50
C PRO A 149 7.12 -6.08 3.38
N PRO A 150 7.38 -5.22 4.38
CA PRO A 150 6.98 -3.81 4.35
C PRO A 150 7.92 -2.93 3.49
N PHE A 151 7.63 -1.63 3.44
CA PHE A 151 8.46 -0.57 2.85
C PHE A 151 8.62 -0.58 1.32
N ARG A 152 7.92 -1.48 0.63
CA ARG A 152 7.76 -1.39 -0.82
C ARG A 152 6.98 -0.12 -1.19
N ARG A 153 7.29 0.42 -2.36
CA ARG A 153 6.61 1.59 -2.94
C ARG A 153 6.24 1.32 -4.39
N VAL A 154 5.17 1.95 -4.84
CA VAL A 154 4.72 1.94 -6.23
C VAL A 154 4.33 3.36 -6.62
N GLU A 155 4.54 3.69 -7.89
CA GLU A 155 4.02 4.92 -8.50
C GLU A 155 2.91 4.53 -9.45
N LEU A 156 1.78 5.22 -9.35
CA LEU A 156 0.56 4.94 -10.09
C LEU A 156 0.05 6.24 -10.71
N GLU A 157 -0.62 6.13 -11.84
CA GLU A 157 -1.30 7.26 -12.48
C GLU A 157 -2.80 7.18 -12.17
N ILE A 158 -3.37 8.27 -11.65
CA ILE A 158 -4.80 8.44 -11.45
C ILE A 158 -5.29 9.45 -12.48
N ILE A 159 -6.06 8.99 -13.45
CA ILE A 159 -6.63 9.82 -14.51
C ILE A 159 -8.02 10.29 -14.07
N PHE A 160 -8.30 11.58 -14.19
CA PHE A 160 -9.57 12.14 -13.75
C PHE A 160 -10.74 11.52 -14.54
N GLY A 161 -11.82 11.19 -13.84
CA GLY A 161 -13.00 10.54 -14.41
C GLY A 161 -12.84 9.05 -14.79
N LYS A 162 -11.61 8.53 -14.87
CA LYS A 162 -11.28 7.13 -15.19
C LYS A 162 -10.73 6.31 -14.02
N GLY A 163 -10.06 6.94 -13.06
CA GLY A 163 -9.46 6.27 -11.91
C GLY A 163 -8.01 5.82 -12.17
N ILE A 164 -7.57 4.76 -11.49
CA ILE A 164 -6.20 4.24 -11.60
C ILE A 164 -5.97 3.66 -13.01
N SER A 165 -4.92 4.09 -13.69
CA SER A 165 -4.55 3.53 -15.00
C SER A 165 -3.89 2.15 -14.82
N ALA A 166 -4.71 1.10 -14.98
CA ALA A 166 -4.24 -0.27 -14.92
C ALA A 166 -3.26 -0.62 -16.07
N SER A 167 -3.53 -0.10 -17.28
CA SER A 167 -2.65 -0.22 -18.45
C SER A 167 -1.26 0.38 -18.22
N ALA A 168 -1.17 1.59 -17.65
CA ALA A 168 0.11 2.20 -17.27
C ALA A 168 0.87 1.34 -16.24
N SER A 169 0.15 0.88 -15.21
CA SER A 169 0.73 0.05 -14.14
C SER A 169 1.25 -1.28 -14.68
N LEU A 170 0.50 -1.91 -15.59
CA LEU A 170 0.91 -3.15 -16.24
C LEU A 170 2.14 -2.94 -17.13
N LEU A 171 2.16 -1.88 -17.94
CA LEU A 171 3.30 -1.57 -18.82
C LEU A 171 4.57 -1.35 -18.01
N ASP A 172 4.50 -0.54 -16.95
CA ASP A 172 5.65 -0.27 -16.08
C ASP A 172 6.16 -1.56 -15.41
N ALA A 173 5.25 -2.43 -14.97
CA ALA A 173 5.61 -3.74 -14.43
C ALA A 173 6.23 -4.64 -15.50
N ALA A 174 5.65 -4.70 -16.70
CA ALA A 174 6.14 -5.53 -17.80
C ALA A 174 7.56 -5.13 -18.23
N VAL A 175 7.87 -3.83 -18.26
CA VAL A 175 9.24 -3.35 -18.51
C VAL A 175 10.17 -3.70 -17.35
N LYS A 176 9.74 -3.46 -16.11
CA LYS A 176 10.54 -3.77 -14.91
C LYS A 176 10.88 -5.26 -14.79
N TYR A 177 9.98 -6.12 -15.23
CA TYR A 177 10.16 -7.57 -15.23
C TYR A 177 10.63 -8.09 -16.60
N GLU A 178 11.12 -7.24 -17.50
CA GLU A 178 11.74 -7.64 -18.79
C GLU A 178 10.85 -8.58 -19.61
N ILE A 179 9.53 -8.33 -19.57
CA ILE A 179 8.55 -8.99 -20.43
C ILE A 179 8.32 -8.13 -21.68
N VAL A 180 8.34 -6.81 -21.50
CA VAL A 180 8.33 -5.82 -22.59
C VAL A 180 9.68 -5.13 -22.63
N ASP A 181 10.33 -5.18 -23.78
CA ASP A 181 11.59 -4.48 -24.02
C ASP A 181 11.33 -3.01 -24.34
N LYS A 182 12.12 -2.12 -23.73
CA LYS A 182 12.13 -0.69 -24.06
C LYS A 182 13.47 -0.31 -24.71
N LYS A 183 13.47 -0.08 -26.02
CA LYS A 183 14.64 0.38 -26.78
C LYS A 183 14.42 1.82 -27.23
N GLY A 184 15.03 2.77 -26.51
CA GLY A 184 14.79 4.20 -26.72
C GLY A 184 13.33 4.56 -26.42
N ALA A 185 12.62 5.05 -27.45
CA ALA A 185 11.18 5.35 -27.36
C ALA A 185 10.28 4.16 -27.70
N TRP A 186 10.82 3.05 -28.23
CA TRP A 186 10.02 1.91 -28.69
C TRP A 186 9.81 0.87 -27.60
N TYR A 187 8.59 0.36 -27.51
CA TYR A 187 8.18 -0.76 -26.66
C TYR A 187 7.88 -1.98 -27.54
N THR A 188 8.48 -3.13 -27.22
CA THR A 188 8.35 -4.38 -27.98
C THR A 188 8.08 -5.56 -27.06
N TRP A 189 7.17 -6.45 -27.45
CA TRP A 189 6.83 -7.67 -26.73
C TRP A 189 7.08 -8.87 -27.65
N GLY A 190 8.14 -9.64 -27.38
CA GLY A 190 8.65 -10.62 -28.34
C GLY A 190 9.02 -9.93 -29.66
N ASP A 191 8.41 -10.36 -30.75
CA ASP A 191 8.57 -9.75 -32.08
C ASP A 191 7.53 -8.65 -32.39
N GLU A 192 6.54 -8.45 -31.52
CA GLU A 192 5.46 -7.50 -31.73
C GLU A 192 5.81 -6.10 -31.24
N LYS A 193 5.52 -5.09 -32.08
CA LYS A 193 5.69 -3.67 -31.72
C LYS A 193 4.47 -3.17 -30.95
N VAL A 194 4.62 -3.05 -29.63
CA VAL A 194 3.59 -2.53 -28.71
C VAL A 194 3.32 -1.05 -28.95
N GLY A 195 4.36 -0.25 -29.26
CA GLY A 195 4.17 1.14 -29.65
C GLY A 195 5.41 2.02 -29.49
N GLN A 196 5.37 3.22 -30.08
CA GLN A 196 6.37 4.27 -29.89
C GLN A 196 5.88 5.27 -28.84
N GLY A 197 6.59 5.37 -27.73
CA GLY A 197 6.22 6.21 -26.59
C GLY A 197 5.27 5.51 -25.63
N ARG A 198 5.29 5.96 -24.36
CA ARG A 198 4.55 5.31 -23.27
C ARG A 198 3.03 5.36 -23.47
N GLU A 199 2.51 6.49 -23.95
CA GLU A 199 1.06 6.66 -24.17
C GLU A 199 0.52 5.75 -25.28
N ASN A 200 1.26 5.60 -26.39
CA ASN A 200 0.85 4.68 -27.46
C ASN A 200 0.92 3.21 -27.00
N ALA A 201 1.93 2.84 -26.21
CA ALA A 201 2.02 1.51 -25.64
C ALA A 201 0.88 1.21 -24.64
N LYS A 202 0.48 2.20 -23.83
CA LYS A 202 -0.71 2.12 -22.97
C LYS A 202 -1.97 1.90 -23.80
N LEU A 203 -2.15 2.69 -24.86
CA LEU A 203 -3.30 2.60 -25.75
C LEU A 203 -3.38 1.22 -26.43
N TYR A 204 -2.25 0.67 -26.88
CA TYR A 204 -2.19 -0.68 -27.42
C TYR A 204 -2.71 -1.72 -26.41
N LEU A 205 -2.26 -1.65 -25.15
CA LEU A 205 -2.73 -2.59 -24.11
C LEU A 205 -4.22 -2.44 -23.81
N GLU A 206 -4.77 -1.23 -23.90
CA GLU A 206 -6.21 -0.97 -23.74
C GLU A 206 -7.04 -1.50 -24.91
N GLN A 207 -6.49 -1.45 -26.14
CA GLN A 207 -7.17 -1.89 -27.36
C GLN A 207 -7.02 -3.39 -27.64
N ASN A 208 -6.08 -4.08 -26.98
CA ASN A 208 -5.78 -5.49 -27.20
C ASN A 208 -5.91 -6.31 -25.90
N PRO A 209 -7.15 -6.72 -25.50
CA PRO A 209 -7.39 -7.45 -24.25
C PRO A 209 -6.65 -8.80 -24.13
N GLU A 210 -6.42 -9.49 -25.25
CA GLU A 210 -5.68 -10.75 -25.28
C GLU A 210 -4.20 -10.54 -24.92
N ALA A 211 -3.56 -9.52 -25.51
CA ALA A 211 -2.20 -9.12 -25.19
C ALA A 211 -2.10 -8.65 -23.73
N TYR A 212 -3.06 -7.82 -23.28
CA TYR A 212 -3.15 -7.37 -21.89
C TYR A 212 -3.15 -8.55 -20.91
N SER A 213 -4.07 -9.50 -21.09
CA SER A 213 -4.22 -10.65 -20.18
C SER A 213 -2.99 -11.56 -20.19
N THR A 214 -2.36 -11.73 -21.35
CA THR A 214 -1.15 -12.55 -21.50
C THR A 214 0.03 -11.90 -20.78
N ILE A 215 0.28 -10.62 -21.04
CA ILE A 215 1.36 -9.87 -20.39
C ILE A 215 1.11 -9.81 -18.87
N GLU A 216 -0.11 -9.56 -18.42
CA GLU A 216 -0.47 -9.57 -17.01
C GLU A 216 -0.15 -10.91 -16.35
N ARG A 217 -0.54 -12.02 -16.97
CA ARG A 217 -0.24 -13.36 -16.45
C ARG A 217 1.27 -13.59 -16.35
N LEU A 218 2.04 -13.26 -17.38
CA LEU A 218 3.50 -13.38 -17.37
C LEU A 218 4.14 -12.54 -16.26
N VAL A 219 3.67 -11.28 -16.09
CA VAL A 219 4.13 -10.38 -15.03
C VAL A 219 3.86 -10.99 -13.67
N ARG A 220 2.63 -11.45 -13.41
CA ARG A 220 2.23 -12.07 -12.13
C ARG A 220 3.05 -13.34 -11.83
N THR A 221 3.29 -14.18 -12.83
CA THR A 221 4.13 -15.38 -12.67
C THR A 221 5.57 -15.00 -12.32
N LYS A 222 6.19 -14.05 -13.02
CA LYS A 222 7.57 -13.61 -12.74
C LYS A 222 7.66 -12.91 -11.38
N MET A 223 6.64 -12.16 -10.98
CA MET A 223 6.52 -11.57 -9.64
C MET A 223 6.43 -12.64 -8.53
N ALA A 224 5.64 -13.69 -8.74
CA ALA A 224 5.45 -14.77 -7.78
C ALA A 224 6.73 -15.60 -7.61
N ALA A 225 7.41 -15.95 -8.71
CA ALA A 225 8.67 -16.68 -8.69
C ALA A 225 9.75 -15.97 -7.86
N ARG A 226 9.82 -14.64 -7.97
CA ARG A 226 10.80 -13.82 -7.24
C ARG A 226 10.47 -13.59 -5.76
N ASN A 227 9.24 -13.90 -5.33
CA ASN A 227 8.81 -13.78 -3.93
C ASN A 227 8.83 -15.12 -3.18
N LYS A 228 9.18 -16.24 -3.83
CA LYS A 228 9.63 -17.42 -3.07
C LYS A 228 10.93 -17.03 -2.37
N PRO A 229 11.08 -17.25 -1.05
CA PRO A 229 12.42 -17.27 -0.48
C PRO A 229 13.19 -18.32 -1.28
N GLU A 230 14.41 -18.00 -1.71
CA GLU A 230 15.38 -19.05 -2.05
C GLU A 230 15.42 -19.97 -0.83
N SER A 231 14.75 -21.12 -0.93
CA SER A 231 15.04 -22.23 -0.07
C SER A 231 16.52 -22.49 -0.25
N ALA A 232 17.27 -22.41 0.85
CA ALA A 232 18.65 -22.83 0.94
C ALA A 232 18.73 -24.34 0.69
N GLU A 233 18.59 -24.75 -0.57
CA GLU A 233 18.70 -26.12 -1.06
C GLU A 233 18.82 -26.03 -2.59
N ASP A 234 19.98 -25.55 -3.03
CA ASP A 234 20.67 -26.00 -4.25
C ASP A 234 22.06 -25.35 -4.32
N THR A 235 22.84 -25.48 -3.22
CA THR A 235 24.29 -25.58 -3.38
C THR A 235 24.60 -26.99 -3.83
N VAL A 236 24.44 -27.26 -5.13
CA VAL A 236 25.11 -28.39 -5.75
C VAL A 236 26.60 -28.10 -5.62
N ALA A 237 27.23 -28.79 -4.67
CA ALA A 237 28.65 -28.74 -4.42
C ALA A 237 29.41 -29.11 -5.71
N LEU A 238 30.06 -28.13 -6.32
CA LEU A 238 31.23 -28.40 -7.17
C LEU A 238 32.38 -28.80 -6.24
N PRO A 239 33.06 -29.94 -6.49
CA PRO A 239 34.14 -30.39 -5.61
C PRO A 239 35.30 -29.38 -5.65
N PRO A 240 35.99 -29.13 -4.52
CA PRO A 240 37.10 -28.19 -4.52
C PRO A 240 38.26 -28.76 -5.34
N SER A 241 38.73 -27.98 -6.31
CA SER A 241 39.98 -28.22 -7.01
C SER A 241 41.15 -28.12 -6.03
N LYS A 242 42.01 -29.13 -6.04
CA LYS A 242 43.25 -29.20 -5.25
C LYS A 242 44.23 -28.12 -5.70
N GLU A 243 44.18 -26.92 -5.11
CA GLU A 243 45.33 -25.99 -5.14
C GLU A 243 45.16 -24.75 -4.23
N THR A 244 44.86 -24.93 -2.94
CA THR A 244 45.28 -23.91 -1.94
C THR A 244 45.38 -24.54 -0.56
N ARG A 245 46.51 -25.21 -0.29
CA ARG A 245 46.86 -25.69 1.04
C ARG A 245 48.25 -25.18 1.37
N ALA A 246 48.36 -23.88 1.67
CA ALA A 246 49.46 -23.27 2.40
C ALA A 246 49.16 -21.79 2.61
N LEU A 247 48.67 -21.43 3.81
CA LEU A 247 49.07 -20.24 4.57
C LEU A 247 48.14 -20.16 5.79
N ALA A 248 48.47 -20.98 6.79
CA ALA A 248 48.09 -20.74 8.17
C ALA A 248 49.36 -20.32 8.90
N ALA A 249 49.42 -19.05 9.32
CA ALA A 249 50.23 -18.56 10.45
C ALA A 249 50.07 -17.04 10.54
N GLY A 250 49.64 -16.51 11.69
CA GLY A 250 49.78 -15.09 12.01
C GLY A 250 48.67 -14.47 12.84
N GLU A 251 48.73 -14.73 14.15
CA GLU A 251 48.50 -13.82 15.29
C GLU A 251 47.15 -13.13 15.58
N GLU A 252 46.87 -13.15 16.89
CA GLU A 252 45.85 -12.51 17.70
C GLU A 252 45.86 -10.98 17.56
N ASP A 253 44.72 -10.29 17.66
CA ASP A 253 44.23 -9.76 18.94
C ASP A 253 42.97 -8.88 18.82
N SER A 254 42.15 -8.97 19.87
CA SER A 254 41.32 -7.91 20.47
C SER A 254 39.88 -7.59 19.98
N VAL A 255 39.02 -7.58 21.01
CA VAL A 255 37.74 -6.88 21.24
C VAL A 255 36.46 -7.51 20.69
N GLY A 256 35.83 -8.30 21.56
CA GLY A 256 34.47 -8.80 21.39
C GLY A 256 33.42 -7.69 21.39
N VAL A 257 32.50 -7.78 20.44
CA VAL A 257 31.22 -7.10 20.47
C VAL A 257 30.16 -8.21 20.55
N ILE A 258 29.47 -8.25 21.68
CA ILE A 258 28.31 -9.12 21.89
C ILE A 258 27.19 -8.59 20.98
N SER A 259 26.77 -9.40 20.03
CA SER A 259 25.66 -9.15 19.10
C SER A 259 24.33 -9.46 19.78
N ALA A 260 23.29 -8.70 19.45
CA ALA A 260 21.93 -8.81 19.99
C ALA A 260 21.17 -10.04 19.46
N GLU A 261 21.82 -11.21 19.48
CA GLU A 261 21.22 -12.54 19.29
C GLU A 261 21.20 -13.34 20.61
N ASP A 262 21.77 -12.79 21.69
CA ASP A 262 21.73 -13.33 23.06
C ASP A 262 20.59 -12.75 23.93
N LEU A 263 19.60 -12.10 23.34
CA LEU A 263 18.41 -11.61 24.04
C LEU A 263 17.13 -11.88 23.22
N PHE A 264 16.69 -13.14 23.27
CA PHE A 264 15.45 -13.73 22.75
C PHE A 264 15.33 -13.97 21.24
#